data_AF-A0A1F2S678-F1
#
_entry.id   AF-A0A1F2S678-F1
#
_cell.length_a   1.000
_cell.length_b   1.000
_cell.length_c   1.000
_cell.angle_alpha   90.00
_cell.angle_beta   90.00
_cell.angle_gamma   90.00
#
_symmetry.space_group_name_H-M   'P 1'
#
loop_
_entity.id
_entity.type
_entity.pdbx_description
1 polymer ?
#
loop_
_entity_poly.entity_id
_entity_poly.type
_entity_poly.pdbx_seq_one_letter_code
_entity_poly.pdbx_strand_id
1 'polypeptide(L)'
;MAEIHRRVRERLRSQLVEGGGPQPFDDPALFADVEAVLRAAASTPDTARLILPELLGDADTWRLTTSMRYRSHRGGAAGSLRIFIKRRLVMPLLRWIFEYSRDNFERQRRVNHVLFACVQELAVETALLRREIERLSRIPKE
;
A
#
# COMPACT_ATOMS: atom_id res chain seq x y z
N MET A 1 18.12 -19.74 9.47
CA MET A 1 17.21 -18.63 9.09
C MET A 1 17.93 -17.45 8.44
N ALA A 2 19.01 -16.91 9.03
CA ALA A 2 19.75 -15.77 8.48
C ALA A 2 20.34 -16.03 7.06
N GLU A 3 20.85 -17.24 6.81
CA GLU A 3 21.43 -17.59 5.50
C GLU A 3 20.38 -17.67 4.38
N ILE A 4 19.16 -18.11 4.70
CA ILE A 4 18.04 -18.15 3.74
C ILE A 4 17.62 -16.73 3.37
N HIS A 5 17.49 -15.84 4.37
CA HIS A 5 17.15 -14.43 4.13
C HIS A 5 18.21 -13.73 3.27
N ARG A 6 19.49 -14.02 3.51
CA ARG A 6 20.60 -13.49 2.69
C ARG A 6 20.50 -13.93 1.23
N ARG A 7 20.27 -15.22 0.97
CA ARG A 7 20.11 -15.75 -0.40
C ARG A 7 18.89 -15.18 -1.11
N VAL A 8 17.77 -15.01 -0.40
CA VAL A 8 16.57 -14.38 -0.96
C VAL A 8 16.83 -12.92 -1.33
N ARG A 9 17.54 -12.18 -0.47
CA ARG A 9 17.93 -10.79 -0.71
C ARG A 9 18.87 -10.64 -1.92
N GLU A 10 19.91 -11.47 -2.00
CA GLU A 10 20.84 -11.48 -3.13
C GLU A 10 20.13 -11.79 -4.45
N ARG A 11 19.20 -12.75 -4.44
CA ARG A 11 18.38 -13.08 -5.62
C ARG A 11 17.42 -11.95 -6.01
N LEU A 12 16.80 -11.28 -5.03
CA LEU A 12 15.92 -10.15 -5.31
C LEU A 12 16.70 -8.99 -5.93
N ARG A 13 17.88 -8.69 -5.39
CA ARG A 13 18.78 -7.66 -5.92
C ARG A 13 19.21 -7.97 -7.35
N SER A 14 19.65 -9.20 -7.62
CA SER A 14 20.08 -9.60 -8.97
C SER A 14 18.94 -9.47 -9.98
N GLN A 15 17.73 -9.90 -9.61
CA GLN A 15 16.54 -9.76 -10.47
C GLN A 15 16.16 -8.30 -10.74
N LEU A 16 16.31 -7.41 -9.74
CA LEU A 16 16.03 -5.99 -9.91
C LEU A 16 17.05 -5.30 -10.81
N VAL A 17 18.34 -5.62 -10.66
CA VAL A 17 19.40 -5.07 -11.53
C VAL A 17 19.24 -5.58 -12.96
N GLU A 18 19.02 -6.89 -13.15
CA GLU A 18 18.77 -7.50 -14.46
C GLU A 18 17.50 -6.93 -15.14
N GLY A 19 16.49 -6.56 -14.35
CA GLY A 19 15.24 -5.96 -14.83
C GLY A 19 15.32 -4.47 -15.16
N GLY A 20 16.50 -3.84 -15.11
CA GLY A 20 16.67 -2.41 -15.37
C GLY A 20 16.28 -1.52 -14.18
N GLY A 21 16.40 -2.05 -12.95
CA GLY A 21 16.22 -1.30 -11.73
C GLY A 21 17.24 -0.17 -11.54
N PRO A 22 17.10 0.64 -10.48
CA PRO A 22 17.99 1.77 -10.23
C PRO A 22 19.46 1.33 -10.16
N GLN A 23 20.33 1.99 -10.93
CA GLN A 23 21.78 1.73 -10.97
C GLN A 23 22.46 1.69 -9.57
N PRO A 24 22.04 2.45 -8.55
CA PRO A 24 22.61 2.34 -7.22
C PRO A 24 22.45 0.96 -6.55
N PHE A 25 21.55 0.09 -7.02
CA PHE A 25 21.36 -1.27 -6.47
C PHE A 25 22.48 -2.25 -6.84
N ASP A 26 23.45 -1.81 -7.65
CA ASP A 26 24.71 -2.52 -7.85
C ASP A 26 25.51 -2.64 -6.54
N ASP A 27 25.37 -1.67 -5.62
CA ASP A 27 25.95 -1.71 -4.27
C ASP A 27 25.08 -2.56 -3.32
N PRO A 28 25.60 -3.72 -2.84
CA PRO A 28 24.87 -4.57 -1.91
C PRO A 28 24.59 -3.94 -0.54
N ALA A 29 25.46 -3.02 -0.08
CA ALA A 29 25.30 -2.34 1.21
C ALA A 29 24.14 -1.34 1.13
N LEU A 30 24.14 -0.50 0.10
CA LEU A 30 23.04 0.42 -0.15
C LEU A 30 21.70 -0.30 -0.31
N PHE A 31 21.68 -1.43 -1.02
CA PHE A 31 20.46 -2.24 -1.15
C PHE A 31 19.96 -2.76 0.20
N ALA A 32 20.87 -3.18 1.09
CA ALA A 32 20.50 -3.65 2.43
C ALA A 32 19.92 -2.52 3.29
N ASP A 33 20.48 -1.32 3.21
CA ASP A 33 19.99 -0.14 3.92
C ASP A 33 18.60 0.25 3.42
N VAL A 34 18.40 0.32 2.10
CA VAL A 34 17.07 0.59 1.49
C VAL A 34 16.05 -0.48 1.90
N GLU A 35 16.42 -1.76 1.89
CA GLU A 35 15.54 -2.84 2.34
C GLU A 35 15.15 -2.68 3.81
N ALA A 36 16.07 -2.26 4.67
CA ALA A 36 15.80 -2.03 6.09
C ALA A 36 14.77 -0.91 6.30
N VAL A 37 14.91 0.21 5.60
CA VAL A 37 13.97 1.35 5.65
C VAL A 37 12.59 0.94 5.17
N LEU A 38 12.50 0.29 3.99
CA LEU A 38 11.24 -0.18 3.43
C LEU A 38 10.56 -1.22 4.33
N ARG A 39 11.34 -2.12 4.95
CA ARG A 39 10.82 -3.12 5.90
C ARG A 39 10.30 -2.47 7.17
N ALA A 40 11.00 -1.48 7.73
CA ALA A 40 10.55 -0.74 8.90
C ALA A 40 9.21 -0.02 8.62
N ALA A 41 9.12 0.67 7.48
CA ALA A 41 7.90 1.33 7.04
C ALA A 41 6.74 0.35 6.80
N ALA A 42 6.98 -0.76 6.10
CA ALA A 42 5.96 -1.77 5.83
C ALA A 42 5.48 -2.52 7.09
N SER A 43 6.32 -2.57 8.12
CA SER A 43 5.97 -3.18 9.41
C SER A 43 5.19 -2.25 10.33
N THR A 44 5.03 -0.97 9.97
CA THR A 44 4.31 0.03 10.77
C THR A 44 2.80 -0.13 10.57
N PRO A 45 2.06 -0.71 11.52
CA PRO A 45 0.68 -1.15 11.28
C PRO A 45 -0.37 -0.04 11.44
N ASP A 46 0.02 1.14 11.91
CA ASP A 46 -0.92 2.08 12.52
C ASP A 46 -1.08 3.36 11.69
N THR A 47 -2.27 3.54 11.12
CA THR A 47 -2.64 4.75 10.37
C THR A 47 -2.62 5.98 11.26
N ALA A 48 -2.79 5.83 12.59
CA ALA A 48 -2.74 6.93 13.54
C ALA A 48 -1.36 7.59 13.67
N ARG A 49 -0.30 6.94 13.19
CA ARG A 49 1.07 7.49 13.18
C ARG A 49 1.44 8.15 11.86
N LEU A 50 0.57 8.06 10.86
CA LEU A 50 0.81 8.62 9.55
C LEU A 50 0.21 10.03 9.49
N ILE A 51 1.07 11.02 9.26
CA ILE A 51 0.72 12.42 9.01
C ILE A 51 0.27 12.58 7.55
N LEU A 52 0.85 11.81 6.63
CA LEU A 52 0.59 11.92 5.20
C LEU A 52 -0.90 11.76 4.81
N PRO A 53 -1.68 10.80 5.37
CA PRO A 53 -3.11 10.69 5.09
C PRO A 53 -3.91 11.95 5.42
N GLU A 54 -3.57 12.66 6.50
CA GLU A 54 -4.23 13.92 6.90
C GLU A 54 -3.86 15.07 5.95
N LEU A 55 -2.63 15.05 5.41
CA LEU A 55 -2.17 16.04 4.41
C LEU A 55 -2.81 15.84 3.03
N LEU A 56 -3.26 14.62 2.71
CA LEU A 56 -3.89 14.29 1.43
C LEU A 56 -5.36 14.70 1.34
N GLY A 57 -5.92 15.30 2.40
CA GLY A 57 -7.28 15.82 2.40
C GLY A 57 -8.31 14.73 2.66
N ASP A 58 -9.43 14.78 1.93
CA ASP A 58 -10.60 13.95 2.23
C ASP A 58 -10.26 12.45 2.19
N ALA A 59 -10.68 11.75 3.25
CA ALA A 59 -10.44 10.33 3.43
C ALA A 59 -11.05 9.51 2.28
N ASP A 60 -12.15 9.98 1.68
CA ASP A 60 -12.80 9.29 0.56
C ASP A 60 -11.99 9.36 -0.75
N THR A 61 -11.01 10.25 -0.85
CA THR A 61 -10.11 10.34 -2.02
C THR A 61 -9.11 9.17 -2.07
N TRP A 62 -8.77 8.59 -0.92
CA TRP A 62 -7.76 7.53 -0.81
C TRP A 62 -8.24 6.27 -0.07
N ARG A 63 -9.38 6.34 0.66
CA ARG A 63 -10.13 5.20 1.17
C ARG A 63 -11.26 4.90 0.21
N LEU A 64 -11.18 3.74 -0.44
CA LEU A 64 -12.27 3.23 -1.26
C LEU A 64 -13.38 2.71 -0.34
N THR A 65 -14.32 3.57 0.00
CA THR A 65 -15.49 3.27 0.83
C THR A 65 -16.59 2.68 -0.04
N THR A 66 -16.84 1.37 0.09
CA THR A 66 -17.98 0.70 -0.55
C THR A 66 -19.25 0.91 0.26
N SER A 67 -19.78 2.13 0.27
CA SER A 67 -21.08 2.40 0.91
C SER A 67 -22.22 1.90 0.03
N MET A 68 -22.52 0.60 0.06
CA MET A 68 -23.66 0.05 -0.66
C MET A 68 -24.95 0.21 0.18
N ARG A 69 -25.67 1.33 0.02
CA ARG A 69 -27.02 1.50 0.60
C ARG A 69 -28.05 0.73 -0.23
N TYR A 70 -28.40 -0.48 0.21
CA TYR A 70 -29.45 -1.28 -0.41
C TYR A 70 -30.84 -0.66 -0.16
N ARG A 71 -31.42 0.03 -1.15
CA ARG A 71 -32.86 0.37 -1.18
C ARG A 71 -33.60 -0.70 -1.98
N SER A 72 -34.27 -1.61 -1.27
CA SER A 72 -35.13 -2.64 -1.89
C SER A 72 -36.46 -2.02 -2.33
N HIS A 73 -36.61 -1.74 -3.63
CA HIS A 73 -37.89 -1.36 -4.23
C HIS A 73 -38.74 -2.61 -4.46
N ARG A 74 -39.81 -2.81 -3.68
CA ARG A 74 -40.82 -3.85 -3.94
C ARG A 74 -41.78 -3.36 -5.03
N GLY A 75 -42.15 -4.23 -5.96
CA GLY A 75 -43.23 -3.98 -6.93
C GLY A 75 -43.49 -5.12 -7.91
N GLY A 76 -44.72 -5.67 -7.86
CA GLY A 76 -45.47 -6.14 -9.04
C GLY A 76 -45.44 -7.63 -9.41
N ALA A 77 -46.64 -8.23 -9.52
CA ALA A 77 -46.98 -9.66 -9.64
C ALA A 77 -46.63 -10.38 -10.96
N ALA A 78 -45.61 -9.95 -11.71
CA ALA A 78 -45.06 -10.71 -12.85
C ALA A 78 -43.85 -11.57 -12.43
N GLY A 79 -43.98 -12.20 -11.26
CA GLY A 79 -42.86 -12.38 -10.32
C GLY A 79 -42.05 -13.66 -10.44
N SER A 80 -42.60 -14.83 -10.77
CA SER A 80 -41.93 -16.10 -10.47
C SER A 80 -40.62 -16.33 -11.25
N LEU A 81 -40.61 -16.16 -12.57
CA LEU A 81 -39.40 -16.35 -13.39
C LEU A 81 -38.36 -15.25 -13.13
N ARG A 82 -38.79 -13.99 -12.98
CA ARG A 82 -37.91 -12.87 -12.60
C ARG A 82 -37.34 -13.04 -11.19
N ILE A 83 -38.14 -13.49 -10.22
CA ILE A 83 -37.71 -13.79 -8.85
C ILE A 83 -36.75 -14.97 -8.85
N PHE A 84 -37.00 -16.01 -9.65
CA PHE A 84 -36.09 -17.14 -9.79
C PHE A 84 -34.74 -16.73 -10.36
N ILE A 85 -34.71 -15.99 -11.48
CA ILE A 85 -33.47 -15.45 -12.08
C ILE A 85 -32.77 -14.52 -11.08
N LYS A 86 -33.52 -13.61 -10.45
CA LYS A 86 -32.97 -12.66 -9.48
C LYS A 86 -32.36 -13.37 -8.27
N ARG A 87 -32.99 -14.44 -7.78
CA ARG A 87 -32.53 -15.20 -6.61
C ARG A 87 -31.42 -16.20 -6.93
N ARG A 88 -31.45 -16.83 -8.12
CA ARG A 88 -30.55 -17.92 -8.52
C ARG A 88 -29.29 -17.45 -9.22
N LEU A 89 -29.36 -16.32 -9.94
CA LEU A 89 -28.24 -15.76 -10.70
C LEU A 89 -27.82 -14.39 -10.17
N VAL A 90 -28.75 -13.44 -10.06
CA VAL A 90 -28.38 -12.04 -9.73
C VAL A 90 -27.88 -11.90 -8.30
N MET A 91 -28.54 -12.49 -7.31
CA MET A 91 -28.12 -12.44 -5.90
C MET A 91 -26.73 -13.07 -5.66
N PRO A 92 -26.44 -14.31 -6.12
CA PRO A 92 -25.10 -14.87 -5.95
C PRO A 92 -24.04 -14.13 -6.76
N LEU A 93 -24.37 -13.63 -7.96
CA LEU A 93 -23.44 -12.80 -8.75
C LEU A 93 -23.14 -11.47 -8.04
N LEU A 94 -24.16 -10.77 -7.53
CA LEU A 94 -23.97 -9.54 -6.76
C LEU A 94 -23.19 -9.79 -5.47
N ARG A 95 -23.47 -10.90 -4.79
CA ARG A 95 -22.72 -11.32 -3.61
C ARG A 95 -21.26 -11.58 -3.96
N TRP A 96 -21.00 -12.30 -5.05
CA TRP A 96 -19.65 -12.58 -5.52
C TRP A 96 -18.91 -11.30 -5.94
N ILE A 97 -19.56 -10.41 -6.70
CA ILE A 97 -18.99 -9.10 -7.06
C ILE A 97 -18.70 -8.29 -5.80
N PHE A 98 -19.63 -8.27 -4.84
CA PHE A 98 -19.45 -7.54 -3.59
C PHE A 98 -18.29 -8.09 -2.76
N GLU A 99 -18.24 -9.40 -2.54
CA GLU A 99 -17.16 -10.07 -1.81
C GLU A 99 -15.81 -9.84 -2.52
N TYR A 100 -15.78 -10.02 -3.85
CA TYR A 100 -14.59 -9.75 -4.66
C TYR A 100 -14.14 -8.29 -4.59
N SER A 101 -15.06 -7.33 -4.77
CA SER A 101 -14.76 -5.91 -4.69
C SER A 101 -14.27 -5.54 -3.29
N ARG A 102 -14.93 -6.00 -2.24
CA ARG A 102 -14.54 -5.74 -0.85
C ARG A 102 -13.12 -6.23 -0.57
N ASP A 103 -12.81 -7.47 -0.94
CA ASP A 103 -11.48 -8.05 -0.70
C ASP A 103 -10.40 -7.30 -1.49
N ASN A 104 -10.69 -6.86 -2.72
CA ASN A 104 -9.75 -6.05 -3.50
C ASN A 104 -9.56 -4.65 -2.90
N PHE A 105 -10.62 -4.01 -2.41
CA PHE A 105 -10.53 -2.70 -1.76
C PHE A 105 -9.78 -2.78 -0.42
N GLU A 106 -9.97 -3.86 0.35
CA GLU A 106 -9.19 -4.10 1.56
C GLU A 106 -7.70 -4.28 1.24
N ARG A 107 -7.37 -5.04 0.18
CA ARG A 107 -5.99 -5.18 -0.31
C ARG A 107 -5.40 -3.83 -0.76
N GLN A 108 -6.14 -3.06 -1.56
CA GLN A 108 -5.70 -1.74 -2.01
C GLN A 108 -5.50 -0.76 -0.85
N ARG A 109 -6.42 -0.75 0.12
CA ARG A 109 -6.29 0.08 1.32
C ARG A 109 -5.04 -0.28 2.12
N ARG A 110 -4.73 -1.58 2.26
CA ARG A 110 -3.51 -2.05 2.91
C ARG A 110 -2.26 -1.58 2.16
N VAL A 111 -2.25 -1.70 0.84
CA VAL A 111 -1.14 -1.21 0.00
C VAL A 111 -0.97 0.29 0.13
N ASN A 112 -2.05 1.08 0.05
CA ASN A 112 -2.00 2.54 0.20
C ASN A 112 -1.40 2.94 1.56
N HIS A 113 -1.81 2.28 2.66
CA HIS A 113 -1.23 2.56 3.97
C HIS A 113 0.27 2.25 4.05
N VAL A 114 0.69 1.12 3.49
CA VAL A 114 2.12 0.76 3.44
C VAL A 114 2.90 1.78 2.61
N LEU A 115 2.36 2.21 1.46
CA LEU A 115 2.98 3.25 0.64
C LEU A 115 3.08 4.57 1.38
N PHE A 116 2.02 4.99 2.09
CA PHE A 116 2.07 6.21 2.89
C PHE A 116 3.09 6.13 4.01
N ALA A 117 3.23 4.98 4.67
CA ALA A 117 4.28 4.74 5.66
C ALA A 117 5.67 4.86 5.03
N CYS A 118 5.90 4.23 3.88
CA CYS A 118 7.18 4.31 3.16
C CYS A 118 7.51 5.75 2.76
N VAL A 119 6.54 6.48 2.19
CA VAL A 119 6.75 7.87 1.78
C VAL A 119 7.05 8.76 2.98
N GLN A 120 6.33 8.58 4.09
CA GLN A 120 6.57 9.36 5.31
C GLN A 120 7.95 9.07 5.89
N GLU A 121 8.36 7.81 5.97
CA GLU A 121 9.68 7.43 6.48
C GLU A 121 10.80 8.03 5.61
N LEU A 122 10.67 7.92 4.29
CA LEU A 122 11.61 8.54 3.35
C LEU A 122 11.65 10.07 3.50
N ALA A 123 10.52 10.71 3.74
CA ALA A 123 10.47 12.16 3.98
C ALA A 123 11.18 12.55 5.29
N VAL A 124 11.01 11.77 6.35
CA VAL A 124 11.69 11.96 7.64
C VAL A 124 13.20 11.79 7.48
N GLU A 125 13.65 10.69 6.88
CA GLU A 125 15.08 10.43 6.64
C GLU A 125 15.70 11.52 5.77
N THR A 126 15.02 11.92 4.70
CA THR A 126 15.49 13.00 3.82
C THR A 126 15.62 14.32 4.59
N ALA A 127 14.67 14.65 5.46
CA ALA A 127 14.73 15.87 6.26
C ALA A 127 15.89 15.83 7.29
N LEU A 128 16.12 14.67 7.92
CA LEU A 128 17.24 14.46 8.83
C LEU A 128 18.59 14.58 8.11
N LEU A 129 18.75 13.92 6.97
CA LEU A 129 19.96 13.99 6.14
C LEU A 129 20.24 15.42 5.68
N ARG A 130 19.22 16.16 5.23
CA ARG A 130 19.38 17.58 4.86
C ARG A 130 19.87 18.44 6.03
N ARG A 131 19.28 18.25 7.23
CA ARG A 131 19.72 18.95 8.44
C ARG A 131 21.15 18.59 8.83
N GLU A 132 21.55 17.33 8.68
CA GLU A 132 22.91 16.88 8.96
C GLU A 132 23.91 17.53 8.00
N ILE A 133 23.61 17.53 6.70
CA ILE A 133 24.45 18.17 5.68
C ILE A 133 24.56 19.68 5.95
N GLU A 134 23.47 20.35 6.31
CA GLU A 134 23.50 21.77 6.69
C GLU A 134 24.35 22.02 7.94
N ARG A 135 24.26 21.14 8.94
CA ARG A 135 25.09 21.21 10.15
C ARG A 135 26.57 21.04 9.82
N LEU A 136 26.92 20.00 9.07
CA LEU A 136 28.30 19.69 8.71
C LEU A 136 28.92 20.76 7.77
N SER A 137 28.13 21.33 6.87
CA SER A 137 28.59 22.39 5.97
C SER A 137 28.78 23.75 6.66
N ARG A 138 28.16 23.97 7.82
CA ARG A 138 28.36 25.17 8.65
C ARG A 138 29.58 25.09 9.58
N ILE A 139 30.18 23.91 9.77
CA ILE A 139 31.42 23.78 10.56
C ILE A 139 32.56 24.35 9.69
N PRO A 140 33.24 25.44 10.11
CA PRO A 140 34.38 25.96 9.37
C PRO A 140 35.45 24.87 9.30
N LYS A 141 35.99 24.62 8.10
CA LYS A 141 37.21 23.82 7.96
C LYS A 141 38.35 24.67 8.55
N GLU A 142 38.84 24.28 9.72
CA GLU A 142 40.12 24.75 10.27
C GLU A 142 41.30 24.32 9.38
#